data_AF-A0ABD2NQ18-F1
#
_entry.id   AF-A0ABD2NQ18-F1
#
_cell.length_a   1.000
_cell.length_b   1.000
_cell.length_c   1.000
_cell.angle_alpha   90.00
_cell.angle_beta   90.00
_cell.angle_gamma   90.00
#
_symmetry.space_group_name_H-M   'P 1'
#
loop_
_entity.id
_entity.type
_entity.pdbx_description
1 polymer ?
#
loop_
_entity_poly.entity_id
_entity_poly.type
_entity_poly.pdbx_seq_one_letter_code
_entity_poly.pdbx_strand_id
1 'polypeptide(L)'
;MICIDGSLNKQLDFISTYVTPEPYIYLGQVKILRWTGFFSGRVVADFLLELERYYGSSKFWKAIYFQGFSDSPVAWGLNEHHYYTNGDNGGVIILNDNNLYMCLQKCSNKRYK
;
A
#
# COMPACT_ATOMS: atom_id res chain seq x y z
N MET A 1 3.02 -6.03 -3.94
CA MET A 1 2.40 -6.21 -2.61
C MET A 1 1.06 -6.89 -2.82
N ILE A 2 0.85 -8.06 -2.23
CA ILE A 2 -0.41 -8.80 -2.34
C ILE A 2 -1.38 -8.17 -1.35
N CYS A 3 -2.26 -7.28 -1.83
CA CYS A 3 -3.47 -6.90 -1.13
C CYS A 3 -4.61 -7.60 -1.88
N ILE A 4 -4.88 -8.86 -1.53
CA ILE A 4 -6.09 -9.51 -2.03
C ILE A 4 -7.24 -8.81 -1.31
N ASP A 5 -8.11 -8.16 -2.07
CA ASP A 5 -9.43 -7.73 -1.62
C ASP A 5 -10.29 -8.97 -1.34
N GLY A 6 -9.89 -9.71 -0.30
CA GLY A 6 -10.44 -11.00 0.07
C GLY A 6 -10.37 -11.11 1.57
N SER A 7 -11.52 -11.31 2.19
CA SER A 7 -11.58 -11.66 3.60
C SER A 7 -10.91 -13.02 3.79
N LEU A 8 -9.69 -13.02 4.35
CA LEU A 8 -8.94 -14.23 4.72
C LEU A 8 -9.68 -15.11 5.74
N ASN A 9 -10.77 -14.61 6.33
CA ASN A 9 -11.58 -15.30 7.32
C ASN A 9 -12.71 -16.16 6.72
N LYS A 10 -12.90 -16.17 5.40
CA LYS A 10 -13.77 -17.15 4.74
C LYS A 10 -12.91 -18.23 4.12
N GLN A 11 -13.29 -19.48 4.36
CA GLN A 11 -12.81 -20.63 3.60
C GLN A 11 -13.29 -20.41 2.16
N LEU A 12 -12.42 -19.83 1.34
CA LEU A 12 -12.73 -19.44 -0.02
C LEU A 12 -12.08 -20.47 -0.94
N ASP A 13 -12.86 -20.98 -1.89
CA ASP A 13 -12.42 -21.95 -2.91
C ASP A 13 -11.57 -21.27 -4.01
N PHE A 14 -10.57 -20.47 -3.61
CA PHE A 14 -9.61 -19.90 -4.55
C PHE A 14 -8.20 -20.37 -4.23
N ILE A 15 -7.47 -20.75 -5.26
CA ILE A 15 -6.04 -21.05 -5.21
C ILE A 15 -5.31 -19.86 -5.79
N SER A 16 -4.39 -19.28 -5.02
CA SER A 16 -3.47 -18.27 -5.54
C SER A 16 -2.49 -18.91 -6.52
N THR A 17 -2.45 -18.41 -7.76
CA THR A 17 -1.44 -18.80 -8.75
C THR A 17 -0.18 -17.96 -8.68
N TYR A 18 -0.12 -16.97 -7.78
CA TYR A 18 1.05 -16.13 -7.59
C TYR A 18 2.23 -16.91 -7.01
N VAL A 19 3.41 -16.72 -7.60
CA VAL A 19 4.67 -17.30 -7.14
C VAL A 19 5.48 -16.22 -6.43
N THR A 20 6.04 -16.55 -5.27
CA THR A 20 6.92 -15.64 -4.53
C THR A 20 8.26 -15.48 -5.28
N PRO A 21 8.71 -14.24 -5.57
CA PRO A 21 10.01 -14.02 -6.20
C PRO A 21 11.17 -14.53 -5.34
N GLU A 22 12.19 -15.12 -5.95
CA GLU A 22 13.43 -15.51 -5.27
C GLU A 22 14.45 -14.36 -5.23
N PRO A 23 15.22 -14.21 -4.13
CA PRO A 23 15.21 -15.03 -2.91
C PRO A 23 14.06 -14.66 -1.96
N TYR A 24 13.53 -15.65 -1.23
CA TYR A 24 12.48 -15.43 -0.22
C TYR A 24 12.78 -16.14 1.10
N ILE A 25 12.09 -15.70 2.15
CA ILE A 25 12.08 -16.35 3.47
C ILE A 25 10.65 -16.72 3.86
N TYR A 26 10.48 -17.86 4.53
CA TYR A 26 9.18 -18.25 5.08
C TYR A 26 8.94 -17.53 6.41
N LEU A 27 7.93 -16.66 6.46
CA LEU A 27 7.59 -15.85 7.63
C LEU A 27 6.48 -16.44 8.51
N GLY A 28 5.89 -17.57 8.13
CA GLY A 28 4.74 -18.15 8.84
C GLY A 28 3.48 -17.27 8.73
N GLN A 29 2.86 -16.95 9.85
CA GLN A 29 1.60 -16.19 9.89
C GLN A 29 1.84 -14.69 9.69
N VAL A 30 1.21 -14.13 8.66
CA VAL A 30 1.16 -12.69 8.42
C VAL A 30 -0.19 -12.11 8.87
N LYS A 31 -0.18 -10.88 9.39
CA LYS A 31 -1.40 -10.13 9.70
C LYS A 31 -1.57 -9.02 8.67
N ILE A 32 -2.74 -9.00 8.03
CA ILE A 32 -3.12 -7.94 7.08
C ILE A 32 -4.26 -7.15 7.71
N LEU A 33 -4.09 -5.83 7.77
CA LEU A 33 -5.12 -4.89 8.21
C LEU A 33 -5.55 -4.06 7.01
N ARG A 34 -6.86 -4.01 6.75
CA ARG A 34 -7.46 -3.07 5.81
C ARG A 34 -8.16 -1.98 6.59
N TRP A 35 -7.79 -0.73 6.31
CA TRP A 35 -8.43 0.45 6.85
C TRP A 35 -8.91 1.32 5.70
N THR A 36 -10.23 1.54 5.63
CA THR A 36 -10.87 2.21 4.50
C THR A 36 -11.76 3.32 5.04
N GLY A 37 -11.73 4.47 4.37
CA GLY A 37 -12.46 5.66 4.80
C GLY A 37 -11.83 6.92 4.23
N PHE A 38 -12.33 8.07 4.71
CA PHE A 38 -11.80 9.38 4.35
C PHE A 38 -10.79 9.83 5.41
N PHE A 39 -9.50 9.68 5.11
CA PHE A 39 -8.42 10.02 6.02
C PHE A 39 -7.67 11.25 5.55
N SER A 40 -7.34 12.14 6.49
CA SER A 40 -6.38 13.19 6.21
C SER A 40 -4.95 12.63 6.26
N GLY A 41 -4.01 13.31 5.59
CA GLY A 41 -2.60 12.92 5.63
C GLY A 41 -2.03 12.88 7.05
N ARG A 42 -2.51 13.74 7.96
CA ARG A 42 -2.12 13.73 9.38
C ARG A 42 -2.53 12.43 10.07
N VAL A 43 -3.77 11.97 9.86
CA VAL A 43 -4.26 10.71 10.43
C VAL A 43 -3.42 9.52 9.97
N VAL A 44 -3.03 9.50 8.70
CA VAL A 44 -2.15 8.45 8.16
C VAL A 44 -0.74 8.53 8.75
N ALA A 45 -0.19 9.74 8.92
CA ALA A 45 1.12 9.95 9.54
C ALA A 45 1.14 9.54 11.02
N ASP A 46 0.12 9.90 11.80
CA ASP A 46 0.00 9.52 13.20
C ASP A 46 -0.12 8.00 13.35
N PHE A 47 -0.87 7.35 12.44
CA PHE A 47 -0.97 5.89 12.40
C PHE A 47 0.37 5.20 12.10
N LEU A 48 1.16 5.74 11.16
CA LEU A 48 2.51 5.26 10.86
C LEU A 48 3.42 5.31 12.11
N LEU A 49 3.40 6.43 12.83
CA LEU A 49 4.18 6.62 14.06
C LEU A 49 3.76 5.62 15.14
N GLU A 50 2.46 5.39 15.30
CA GLU A 50 1.95 4.46 16.31
C GLU A 50 2.27 3.00 15.94
N LEU A 51 2.23 2.64 14.65
CA LEU A 51 2.69 1.33 14.18
C LEU A 51 4.17 1.07 14.45
N GLU A 52 5.01 2.12 14.33
CA GLU A 52 6.41 2.01 14.70
C GLU A 52 6.58 1.72 16.20
N ARG A 53 5.86 2.45 17.05
CA ARG A 53 5.90 2.27 18.50
C ARG A 53 5.36 0.91 18.95
N TYR A 54 4.24 0.46 18.37
CA TYR A 54 3.57 -0.78 18.77
C TYR A 54 4.41 -2.02 18.45
N TYR A 55 5.04 -2.06 17.28
CA TYR A 55 5.80 -3.24 16.86
C TYR A 55 7.29 -3.20 17.25
N GLY A 56 7.82 -2.03 17.64
CA GLY A 56 9.24 -1.86 17.94
C GLY A 56 10.17 -2.34 16.81
N SER A 57 11.41 -2.67 17.17
CA SER A 57 12.49 -3.22 16.30
C SER A 57 12.38 -4.73 16.06
N SER A 58 11.21 -5.33 16.28
CA SER A 58 11.06 -6.79 16.37
C SER A 58 10.74 -7.48 15.04
N LYS A 59 10.67 -6.76 13.91
CA LYS A 59 10.20 -7.31 12.62
C LYS A 59 11.13 -6.94 11.48
N PHE A 60 11.45 -7.94 10.63
CA PHE A 60 12.27 -7.80 9.43
C PHE A 60 11.90 -6.60 8.55
N TRP A 61 10.60 -6.41 8.29
CA TRP A 61 10.07 -5.24 7.60
C TRP A 61 8.55 -5.14 7.80
N LYS A 62 8.02 -3.92 7.68
CA LYS A 62 6.59 -3.59 7.71
C LYS A 62 6.26 -2.90 6.38
N ALA A 63 5.08 -3.16 5.82
CA ALA A 63 4.65 -2.52 4.59
C ALA A 63 3.25 -1.93 4.75
N ILE A 64 3.08 -0.69 4.30
CA ILE A 64 1.78 -0.03 4.22
C ILE A 64 1.55 0.34 2.77
N TYR A 65 0.49 -0.22 2.20
CA TYR A 65 -0.07 0.28 0.95
C TYR A 65 -1.19 1.24 1.28
N PHE A 66 -1.20 2.37 0.61
CA PHE A 66 -2.29 3.31 0.65
C PHE A 66 -2.77 3.59 -0.77
N GLN A 67 -4.06 3.84 -0.89
CA GLN A 67 -4.73 4.17 -2.13
C GLN A 67 -5.60 5.39 -1.87
N GLY A 68 -5.40 6.43 -2.69
CA GLY A 68 -6.23 7.61 -2.73
C GLY A 68 -7.51 7.36 -3.53
N PHE A 69 -8.32 8.40 -3.66
CA PHE A 69 -9.58 8.31 -4.38
C PHE A 69 -9.37 8.46 -5.89
N SER A 70 -10.10 7.65 -6.67
CA SER A 70 -10.08 7.67 -8.13
C SER A 70 -10.71 8.95 -8.72
N ASP A 71 -11.52 9.65 -7.96
CA ASP A 71 -12.21 10.89 -8.34
C ASP A 71 -11.50 12.16 -7.81
N SER A 72 -10.27 12.04 -7.28
CA SER A 72 -9.47 13.21 -6.93
C SER A 72 -9.18 14.03 -8.19
N PRO A 73 -9.36 15.37 -8.22
CA PRO A 73 -9.02 16.19 -9.38
C PRO A 73 -7.50 16.44 -9.50
N VAL A 74 -6.79 16.39 -8.37
CA VAL A 74 -5.36 16.70 -8.28
C VAL A 74 -4.62 15.50 -7.68
N ALA A 75 -3.53 15.12 -8.33
CA ALA A 75 -2.60 14.06 -7.93
C ALA A 75 -1.39 14.63 -7.18
N TRP A 76 -0.34 13.81 -7.03
CA TRP A 76 0.91 14.19 -6.38
C TRP A 76 1.56 15.44 -7.02
N GLY A 77 2.01 16.37 -6.18
CA GLY A 77 2.77 17.54 -6.62
C GLY A 77 1.97 18.52 -7.47
N LEU A 78 0.66 18.66 -7.22
CA LEU A 78 -0.26 19.54 -7.95
C LEU A 78 -0.48 19.15 -9.41
N ASN A 79 -0.14 17.92 -9.80
CA ASN A 79 -0.39 17.43 -11.15
C ASN A 79 -1.86 17.08 -11.34
N GLU A 80 -2.37 17.22 -12.55
CA GLU A 80 -3.73 16.79 -12.90
C GLU A 80 -3.89 15.28 -12.71
N HIS A 81 -5.02 14.90 -12.14
CA HIS A 81 -5.35 13.49 -12.00
C HIS A 81 -5.84 12.89 -13.31
N HIS A 82 -5.28 11.75 -13.70
CA HIS A 82 -5.56 11.15 -15.01
C HIS A 82 -6.76 10.20 -14.92
N TYR A 83 -7.97 10.77 -14.78
CA TYR A 83 -9.23 10.02 -14.63
C TYR A 83 -9.43 8.94 -15.71
N TYR A 84 -9.06 9.22 -16.96
CA TYR A 84 -9.30 8.32 -18.09
C TYR A 84 -8.21 7.26 -18.34
N THR A 85 -7.03 7.38 -17.72
CA THR A 85 -5.86 6.55 -18.07
C THR A 85 -5.11 6.06 -16.84
N ASN A 86 -5.86 5.50 -15.88
CA ASN A 86 -5.34 4.93 -14.64
C ASN A 86 -4.93 5.99 -13.58
N GLY A 87 -5.93 6.73 -13.11
CA GLY A 87 -5.84 7.69 -12.00
C GLY A 87 -5.79 7.00 -10.63
N ASP A 88 -4.89 6.04 -10.44
CA ASP A 88 -4.67 5.48 -9.12
C ASP A 88 -3.60 6.30 -8.39
N ASN A 89 -4.02 7.05 -7.38
CA ASN A 89 -3.14 7.78 -6.48
C ASN A 89 -2.73 6.89 -5.30
N GLY A 90 -1.90 5.88 -5.56
CA GLY A 90 -1.43 4.96 -4.53
C GLY A 90 0.06 5.05 -4.24
N GLY A 91 0.47 4.32 -3.23
CA GLY A 91 1.87 4.14 -2.91
C GLY A 91 2.08 3.04 -1.89
N VAL A 92 3.32 2.60 -1.77
CA VAL A 92 3.75 1.68 -0.73
C VAL A 92 4.88 2.31 0.07
N ILE A 93 4.78 2.20 1.39
CA ILE A 93 5.82 2.53 2.35
C ILE A 93 6.33 1.21 2.92
N ILE A 94 7.65 1.01 2.86
CA ILE A 94 8.34 -0.14 3.44
C ILE A 94 9.26 0.38 4.54
N LEU A 95 9.09 -0.15 5.74
CA LEU A 95 9.83 0.22 6.93
C LEU A 95 10.68 -0.98 7.36
N ASN A 96 11.95 -0.77 7.61
CA ASN A 96 12.82 -1.72 8.32
C ASN A 96 13.49 -0.99 9.50
N ASP A 97 14.27 -1.70 10.31
CA ASP A 97 14.82 -1.17 11.57
C ASP A 97 15.58 0.16 11.43
N ASN A 98 16.10 0.49 10.24
CA ASN A 98 16.91 1.69 10.01
C ASN A 98 16.45 2.57 8.83
N ASN A 99 15.50 2.12 8.01
CA ASN A 99 15.17 2.77 6.74
C ASN A 99 13.66 2.82 6.48
N LEU A 100 13.25 3.94 5.89
CA LEU A 100 11.94 4.14 5.31
C LEU A 100 12.10 4.28 3.79
N TYR A 101 11.48 3.38 3.05
CA TYR A 101 11.38 3.44 1.60
C TYR A 101 9.96 3.79 1.21
N MET A 102 9.78 4.80 0.36
CA MET A 102 8.48 5.19 -0.18
C MET A 102 8.50 5.07 -1.70
N CYS A 103 7.58 4.28 -2.23
CA CYS A 103 7.34 4.15 -3.67
C CYS A 103 5.95 4.69 -3.98
N LEU A 104 5.91 5.85 -4.64
CA LEU A 104 4.67 6.48 -5.08
C LEU A 104 4.32 5.99 -6.48
N GLN A 105 3.06 5.62 -6.68
CA GLN A 105 2.53 5.39 -8.02
C GLN A 105 2.38 6.75 -8.69
N LYS A 106 2.95 6.85 -9.89
CA LYS A 106 2.80 8.03 -10.75
C LYS A 106 2.01 7.61 -11.98
N CYS A 107 0.99 8.42 -12.31
CA CYS A 107 0.28 8.28 -13.57
C CYS A 107 1.26 8.47 -14.74
N SER A 108 0.99 7.78 -15.85
CA SER A 108 1.78 7.97 -17.07
C SER A 108 1.60 9.39 -17.58
N ASN A 109 2.70 10.05 -17.98
CA ASN A 109 2.63 11.37 -18.65
C ASN A 109 2.12 11.29 -20.09
N LYS A 110 1.57 10.15 -20.53
CA LYS A 110 1.06 9.96 -21.89
C LYS A 110 -0.21 10.77 -22.06
N ARG A 111 -0.12 11.82 -22.88
CA ARG A 111 -1.27 12.57 -23.37
C ARG A 111 -1.79 11.87 -24.63
N TYR A 112 -2.99 11.34 -24.56
CA TYR A 112 -3.70 10.87 -25.75
C TYR A 112 -4.27 12.11 -26.44
N LYS A 113 -3.92 12.29 -27.71
CA LYS A 113 -4.41 13.37 -28.57
C LYS A 113 -5.76 12.99 -29.14
#